data_AF-A0A8J4MZB5-F1
#
_entry.id   AF-A0A8J4MZB5-F1
#
_cell.length_a   1.000
_cell.length_b   1.000
_cell.length_c   1.000
_cell.angle_alpha   90.00
_cell.angle_beta   90.00
_cell.angle_gamma   90.00
#
_symmetry.space_group_name_H-M   'P 1'
#
loop_
_entity.id
_entity.type
_entity.pdbx_description
1 polymer ?
#
loop_
_entity_poly.entity_id
_entity_poly.type
_entity_poly.pdbx_seq_one_letter_code
_entity_poly.pdbx_strand_id
1 'polypeptide(L)'
;PQGRGKKKSRKHQRFMERRVLLEQKGLLSPQRRLGTQTPMVGPEACSMLTKAGGTTAPRCGKVPKPKQVVSPSLSPSASPGSIAGHHSVLLSQGNGSSKGVQMSSPLLRPGKYVAIDCEMVGTGPQGRLSELARCSVVNYEGDVIYDKYVQPELPIVDYRTRWSGITRQHMKSAIPFKAAQAEILKILKDKIVVGHAIHNDFQALKYFHPKDRTRDTSRIPVLNQRAGLPVRASVSLKSLARHLLQKKIQVGSKGHSSVEDAQTAMELYRLVEVQWETELARSLPPRPPSPVTDPTTDSNQYMDDRYWPTDLMASSL
;
A
#
# COMPACT_ATOMS: atom_id res chain seq x y z
N PRO A 1 9.73 -15.06 -49.01
CA PRO A 1 9.55 -14.56 -47.64
C PRO A 1 8.07 -14.52 -47.21
N GLN A 2 7.59 -15.51 -46.44
CA GLN A 2 6.20 -15.55 -45.94
C GLN A 2 6.16 -15.28 -44.42
N GLY A 3 5.35 -14.31 -44.01
CA GLY A 3 5.26 -13.86 -42.62
C GLY A 3 4.50 -14.84 -41.72
N ARG A 4 5.13 -15.31 -40.64
CA ARG A 4 4.47 -16.15 -39.62
C ARG A 4 3.44 -15.33 -38.81
N GLY A 5 2.16 -15.46 -39.16
CA GLY A 5 1.07 -14.82 -38.43
C GLY A 5 1.02 -15.22 -36.95
N LYS A 6 1.02 -14.23 -36.05
CA LYS A 6 1.00 -14.45 -34.60
C LYS A 6 -0.34 -15.08 -34.16
N LYS A 7 -0.37 -16.40 -33.95
CA LYS A 7 -1.54 -17.13 -33.43
C LYS A 7 -2.01 -16.51 -32.12
N LYS A 8 -3.21 -15.91 -32.12
CA LYS A 8 -3.80 -15.27 -30.95
C LYS A 8 -4.16 -16.33 -29.90
N SER A 9 -3.87 -16.05 -28.63
CA SER A 9 -4.11 -16.98 -27.52
C SER A 9 -5.60 -17.32 -27.35
N ARG A 10 -5.92 -18.56 -26.96
CA ARG A 10 -7.30 -19.01 -26.64
C ARG A 10 -8.00 -18.10 -25.60
N LYS A 11 -7.23 -17.41 -24.74
CA LYS A 11 -7.75 -16.41 -23.78
C LYS A 11 -8.25 -15.13 -24.47
N HIS A 12 -7.59 -14.69 -25.55
CA HIS A 12 -8.04 -13.55 -26.36
C HIS A 12 -9.25 -13.92 -27.22
N GLN A 13 -9.28 -15.14 -27.77
CA GLN A 13 -10.44 -15.65 -28.52
C GLN A 13 -11.73 -15.58 -27.67
N ARG A 14 -11.70 -16.18 -26.47
CA ARG A 14 -12.81 -16.15 -25.50
C ARG A 14 -13.20 -14.75 -25.02
N PHE A 15 -12.24 -13.82 -24.97
CA PHE A 15 -12.52 -12.42 -24.66
C PHE A 15 -13.32 -11.75 -25.77
N MET A 16 -12.93 -11.93 -27.04
CA MET A 16 -13.64 -11.36 -28.19
C MET A 16 -15.04 -11.97 -28.34
N GLU A 17 -15.17 -13.29 -28.22
CA GLU A 17 -16.47 -14.01 -28.23
C GLU A 17 -17.43 -13.46 -27.16
N ARG A 18 -16.95 -13.32 -25.91
CA ARG A 18 -17.77 -12.76 -24.82
C ARG A 18 -18.10 -11.27 -25.05
N ARG A 19 -17.23 -10.50 -25.71
CA ARG A 19 -17.49 -9.09 -26.01
C ARG A 19 -18.61 -8.93 -27.04
N VAL A 20 -18.57 -9.71 -28.13
CA VAL A 20 -19.63 -9.73 -29.15
C VAL A 20 -20.99 -10.13 -28.54
N LEU A 21 -21.01 -11.13 -27.65
CA LEU A 21 -22.23 -11.53 -26.93
C LEU A 21 -22.82 -10.38 -26.07
N LEU A 22 -21.97 -9.52 -25.50
CA LEU A 22 -22.41 -8.39 -24.68
C LEU A 22 -22.83 -7.18 -25.53
N GLU A 23 -22.18 -6.97 -26.68
CA GLU A 23 -22.59 -6.00 -27.71
C GLU A 23 -23.98 -6.37 -28.26
N GLN A 24 -24.21 -7.64 -28.63
CA GLN A 24 -25.52 -8.16 -29.07
C GLN A 24 -26.63 -8.05 -28.02
N LYS A 25 -26.29 -8.09 -26.73
CA LYS A 25 -27.25 -7.92 -25.63
C LYS A 25 -27.48 -6.46 -25.22
N GLY A 26 -26.91 -5.49 -25.94
CA GLY A 26 -27.01 -4.07 -25.61
C GLY A 26 -26.26 -3.67 -24.31
N LEU A 27 -25.46 -4.58 -23.75
CA LEU A 27 -24.72 -4.38 -22.49
C LEU A 27 -23.34 -3.75 -22.70
N LEU A 28 -22.91 -3.59 -23.96
CA LEU A 28 -21.74 -2.83 -24.36
C LEU A 28 -22.06 -2.01 -25.63
N SER A 29 -21.70 -0.73 -25.61
CA SER A 29 -21.76 0.13 -26.81
C SER A 29 -20.67 -0.27 -27.82
N PRO A 30 -20.98 -0.37 -29.13
CA PRO A 30 -19.97 -0.63 -30.14
C PRO A 30 -18.85 0.42 -30.16
N GLN A 31 -17.60 -0.02 -30.12
CA GLN A 31 -16.44 0.87 -30.17
C GLN A 31 -16.30 1.48 -31.57
N ARG A 32 -16.75 2.74 -31.74
CA ARG A 32 -16.48 3.53 -32.96
C ARG A 32 -14.97 3.55 -33.22
N ARG A 33 -14.57 3.14 -34.44
CA ARG A 33 -13.21 3.43 -34.93
C ARG A 33 -13.18 4.89 -35.36
N LEU A 34 -12.13 5.61 -35.00
CA LEU A 34 -11.90 6.97 -35.47
C LEU A 34 -11.28 6.91 -36.88
N GLY A 35 -11.94 7.50 -37.87
CA GLY A 35 -11.43 7.56 -39.25
C GLY A 35 -12.47 8.10 -40.25
N THR A 36 -12.02 9.08 -41.06
CA THR A 36 -12.74 9.71 -42.19
C THR A 36 -13.90 10.64 -41.79
N GLN A 37 -14.20 11.64 -42.63
CA GLN A 37 -15.02 12.82 -42.31
C GLN A 37 -16.25 12.97 -43.21
N THR A 38 -17.24 13.75 -42.73
CA THR A 38 -18.22 14.59 -43.49
C THR A 38 -19.25 13.93 -44.44
N PRO A 39 -20.40 14.57 -44.74
CA PRO A 39 -21.15 15.56 -43.93
C PRO A 39 -22.72 15.44 -44.01
N MET A 40 -23.40 16.32 -43.26
CA MET A 40 -24.81 16.81 -43.36
C MET A 40 -26.00 15.84 -43.23
N VAL A 41 -27.00 16.30 -42.46
CA VAL A 41 -28.44 16.53 -42.81
C VAL A 41 -29.31 16.44 -41.54
N GLY A 42 -30.18 17.44 -41.33
CA GLY A 42 -31.29 17.42 -40.34
C GLY A 42 -32.65 17.48 -41.08
N PRO A 43 -33.76 17.95 -40.47
CA PRO A 43 -33.92 18.56 -39.15
C PRO A 43 -35.18 18.07 -38.35
N GLU A 44 -35.59 18.82 -37.31
CA GLU A 44 -36.99 18.92 -36.77
C GLU A 44 -37.70 17.67 -36.17
N ALA A 45 -38.76 17.74 -35.34
CA ALA A 45 -39.25 18.77 -34.38
C ALA A 45 -40.33 18.15 -33.43
N CYS A 46 -40.73 18.88 -32.37
CA CYS A 46 -42.05 18.76 -31.68
C CYS A 46 -42.37 17.44 -30.89
N SER A 47 -43.38 17.33 -30.00
CA SER A 47 -44.28 18.33 -29.34
C SER A 47 -45.06 17.74 -28.11
N MET A 48 -45.10 18.51 -27.00
CA MET A 48 -46.23 18.72 -26.04
C MET A 48 -46.86 17.62 -25.12
N LEU A 49 -47.22 18.10 -23.90
CA LEU A 49 -48.37 17.73 -23.00
C LEU A 49 -48.35 16.33 -22.30
N THR A 50 -48.99 16.10 -21.14
CA THR A 50 -50.08 16.79 -20.39
C THR A 50 -49.82 17.02 -18.86
N LYS A 51 -50.75 17.74 -18.19
CA LYS A 51 -50.94 17.83 -16.71
C LYS A 51 -51.68 16.55 -16.17
N ALA A 52 -51.93 16.25 -14.90
CA ALA A 52 -51.84 16.92 -13.56
C ALA A 52 -51.66 15.82 -12.45
N GLY A 53 -51.83 15.96 -11.12
CA GLY A 53 -52.15 17.09 -10.21
C GLY A 53 -52.82 16.62 -8.89
N GLY A 54 -52.56 17.29 -7.74
CA GLY A 54 -53.19 17.04 -6.41
C GLY A 54 -52.37 16.11 -5.48
N THR A 55 -51.86 16.48 -4.28
CA THR A 55 -52.31 17.30 -3.13
C THR A 55 -53.12 16.55 -2.07
N THR A 56 -52.49 16.20 -0.94
CA THR A 56 -52.98 16.48 0.44
C THR A 56 -51.97 16.01 1.51
N ALA A 57 -52.05 16.61 2.70
CA ALA A 57 -51.36 16.17 3.92
C ALA A 57 -52.20 16.55 5.16
N PRO A 58 -52.14 15.80 6.28
CA PRO A 58 -52.64 16.24 7.58
C PRO A 58 -51.50 16.58 8.56
N ARG A 59 -51.84 17.14 9.73
CA ARG A 59 -50.93 17.94 10.58
C ARG A 59 -51.09 17.66 12.09
N CYS A 60 -49.95 17.49 12.78
CA CYS A 60 -49.69 17.78 14.21
C CYS A 60 -50.54 17.12 15.34
N GLY A 61 -49.84 16.62 16.38
CA GLY A 61 -50.34 16.37 17.74
C GLY A 61 -49.39 16.98 18.79
N LYS A 62 -49.84 17.15 20.05
CA LYS A 62 -49.13 17.93 21.10
C LYS A 62 -48.59 17.07 22.27
N VAL A 63 -47.69 17.69 23.05
CA VAL A 63 -47.01 17.18 24.27
C VAL A 63 -47.96 17.18 25.51
N PRO A 64 -47.59 16.47 26.61
CA PRO A 64 -47.21 17.21 27.83
C PRO A 64 -46.00 16.64 28.61
N LYS A 65 -45.59 17.32 29.69
CA LYS A 65 -44.35 17.06 30.46
C LYS A 65 -44.46 17.54 31.94
N PRO A 66 -43.85 16.85 32.91
CA PRO A 66 -43.22 17.47 34.09
C PRO A 66 -41.72 17.03 34.24
N LYS A 67 -40.73 17.73 34.82
CA LYS A 67 -40.56 18.52 36.08
C LYS A 67 -40.63 17.59 37.33
N GLN A 68 -39.70 17.49 38.29
CA GLN A 68 -38.76 18.40 39.04
C GLN A 68 -37.56 17.56 39.65
N VAL A 69 -36.48 17.97 40.36
CA VAL A 69 -35.75 19.25 40.72
C VAL A 69 -34.35 18.95 41.37
N VAL A 70 -33.37 19.88 41.23
CA VAL A 70 -32.20 20.30 42.10
C VAL A 70 -31.64 19.32 43.19
N SER A 71 -30.40 18.75 43.12
CA SER A 71 -29.02 19.24 43.48
C SER A 71 -28.52 18.88 44.94
N PRO A 72 -27.35 19.33 45.46
CA PRO A 72 -25.98 18.85 45.14
C PRO A 72 -25.04 18.55 46.35
N SER A 73 -23.90 17.87 46.13
CA SER A 73 -22.64 17.98 46.93
C SER A 73 -21.48 17.19 46.27
N LEU A 74 -20.35 17.83 45.91
CA LEU A 74 -19.04 17.94 46.60
C LEU A 74 -17.98 16.87 46.24
N SER A 75 -16.70 17.28 46.24
CA SER A 75 -15.48 16.51 45.90
C SER A 75 -14.58 16.36 47.17
N PRO A 76 -13.37 15.72 47.19
CA PRO A 76 -12.22 16.03 46.30
C PRO A 76 -11.22 14.88 45.94
N SER A 77 -10.30 15.22 45.02
CA SER A 77 -8.88 14.80 44.92
C SER A 77 -8.41 13.35 45.18
N ALA A 78 -7.74 12.75 44.18
CA ALA A 78 -6.30 12.41 44.30
C ALA A 78 -5.64 12.05 42.94
N SER A 79 -4.36 12.38 42.83
CA SER A 79 -3.34 11.95 41.84
C SER A 79 -1.97 12.23 42.51
N PRO A 80 -0.83 11.62 42.12
CA PRO A 80 -0.49 11.02 40.83
C PRO A 80 0.15 9.62 40.92
N GLY A 81 0.73 9.12 39.82
CA GLY A 81 1.52 7.87 39.83
C GLY A 81 2.05 7.42 38.46
N SER A 82 3.07 8.09 37.92
CA SER A 82 3.83 7.57 36.77
C SER A 82 4.92 6.61 37.23
N ILE A 83 4.97 5.41 36.67
CA ILE A 83 6.14 4.51 36.76
C ILE A 83 6.53 4.01 35.37
N ALA A 84 7.74 4.38 34.93
CA ALA A 84 8.35 3.84 33.72
C ALA A 84 9.06 2.52 34.06
N GLY A 85 8.73 1.45 33.33
CA GLY A 85 9.33 0.12 33.54
C GLY A 85 10.74 0.01 32.94
N HIS A 86 11.75 0.54 33.63
CA HIS A 86 13.16 0.38 33.21
C HIS A 86 13.63 -1.07 33.41
N HIS A 87 13.74 -1.84 32.33
CA HIS A 87 14.48 -3.11 32.32
C HIS A 87 15.79 -2.98 31.53
N SER A 88 16.82 -2.49 32.21
CA SER A 88 18.22 -2.66 31.81
C SER A 88 18.99 -3.17 33.02
N VAL A 89 19.37 -4.45 32.99
CA VAL A 89 20.17 -5.09 34.05
C VAL A 89 21.60 -5.21 33.52
N LEU A 90 22.56 -4.65 34.27
CA LEU A 90 23.97 -4.78 33.95
C LEU A 90 24.42 -6.24 34.16
N LEU A 91 25.23 -6.74 33.23
CA LEU A 91 26.31 -7.68 33.54
C LEU A 91 27.61 -7.06 33.06
N SER A 92 28.47 -6.68 34.00
CA SER A 92 29.79 -6.12 33.73
C SER A 92 30.79 -6.59 34.78
N GLN A 93 31.61 -7.58 34.38
CA GLN A 93 33.03 -7.66 34.73
C GLN A 93 33.68 -8.74 33.85
N GLY A 94 34.89 -8.44 33.35
CA GLY A 94 35.56 -9.26 32.33
C GLY A 94 36.69 -8.47 31.67
N ASN A 95 37.72 -8.15 32.44
CA ASN A 95 38.82 -7.30 31.97
C ASN A 95 39.75 -8.12 31.05
N GLY A 96 39.82 -7.78 29.75
CA GLY A 96 40.57 -8.56 28.76
C GLY A 96 40.94 -7.73 27.53
N SER A 97 42.16 -7.20 27.51
CA SER A 97 42.65 -6.37 26.41
C SER A 97 42.92 -7.21 25.15
N SER A 98 42.06 -7.05 24.15
CA SER A 98 42.33 -7.48 22.77
C SER A 98 41.81 -6.43 21.80
N LYS A 99 42.60 -6.09 20.77
CA LYS A 99 42.20 -5.12 19.72
C LYS A 99 41.23 -5.78 18.73
N GLY A 100 40.02 -6.09 19.20
CA GLY A 100 38.95 -6.57 18.36
C GLY A 100 38.55 -5.51 17.32
N VAL A 101 38.80 -5.80 16.05
CA VAL A 101 38.23 -5.02 14.94
C VAL A 101 36.71 -5.13 15.05
N GLN A 102 36.01 -4.02 15.32
CA GLN A 102 34.55 -3.99 15.29
C GLN A 102 34.05 -4.15 13.86
N MET A 103 33.92 -5.41 13.43
CA MET A 103 33.05 -5.80 12.33
C MET A 103 31.61 -5.54 12.76
N SER A 104 31.15 -4.29 12.59
CA SER A 104 29.73 -3.93 12.72
C SER A 104 28.93 -4.85 11.81
N SER A 105 28.09 -5.71 12.37
CA SER A 105 27.34 -6.70 11.57
C SER A 105 26.46 -5.96 10.56
N PRO A 106 26.54 -6.26 9.24
CA PRO A 106 25.81 -5.49 8.21
C PRO A 106 24.27 -5.56 8.30
N LEU A 107 23.76 -6.39 9.20
CA LEU A 107 22.37 -6.79 9.33
C LEU A 107 21.57 -5.77 10.16
N LEU A 108 22.04 -5.43 11.36
CA LEU A 108 21.28 -4.65 12.33
C LEU A 108 21.57 -3.15 12.22
N ARG A 109 20.77 -2.47 11.40
CA ARG A 109 20.59 -1.01 11.45
C ARG A 109 19.09 -0.73 11.60
N PRO A 110 18.54 -0.51 12.81
CA PRO A 110 17.09 -0.37 13.02
C PRO A 110 16.42 0.65 12.08
N GLY A 111 17.02 1.84 11.92
CA GLY A 111 16.54 2.89 11.01
C GLY A 111 16.61 2.57 9.49
N LYS A 112 17.01 1.35 9.09
CA LYS A 112 16.98 0.82 7.72
C LYS A 112 15.65 0.16 7.38
N TYR A 113 14.92 -0.36 8.37
CA TYR A 113 13.71 -1.16 8.17
C TYR A 113 12.46 -0.41 8.63
N VAL A 114 11.38 -0.57 7.87
CA VAL A 114 10.03 -0.13 8.24
C VAL A 114 9.02 -1.20 7.80
N ALA A 115 7.91 -1.35 8.50
CA ALA A 115 6.75 -2.08 7.97
C ALA A 115 5.62 -1.12 7.62
N ILE A 116 4.85 -1.47 6.58
CA ILE A 116 3.70 -0.71 6.09
C ILE A 116 2.49 -1.62 5.90
N ASP A 117 1.31 -1.06 6.18
CA ASP A 117 0.02 -1.64 5.82
C ASP A 117 -0.99 -0.52 5.49
N CYS A 118 -1.91 -0.79 4.55
CA CYS A 118 -2.86 0.16 4.01
C CYS A 118 -4.30 -0.35 4.05
N GLU A 119 -5.21 0.48 4.56
CA GLU A 119 -6.65 0.24 4.47
C GLU A 119 -7.19 0.84 3.17
N MET A 120 -7.91 0.05 2.38
CA MET A 120 -8.48 0.47 1.10
C MET A 120 -10.01 0.57 1.14
N VAL A 121 -10.55 1.63 0.53
CA VAL A 121 -11.98 1.81 0.23
C VAL A 121 -12.28 1.55 -1.24
N GLY A 122 -13.57 1.38 -1.56
CA GLY A 122 -14.08 1.17 -2.91
C GLY A 122 -14.47 2.48 -3.59
N THR A 123 -13.78 2.81 -4.69
CA THR A 123 -14.06 3.99 -5.53
C THR A 123 -14.43 3.57 -6.96
N GLY A 124 -14.90 4.54 -7.76
CA GLY A 124 -15.26 4.34 -9.16
C GLY A 124 -16.49 3.44 -9.37
N PRO A 125 -16.72 2.96 -10.61
CA PRO A 125 -17.89 2.15 -10.95
C PRO A 125 -18.03 0.92 -10.04
N GLN A 126 -19.17 0.80 -9.37
CA GLN A 126 -19.49 -0.28 -8.42
C GLN A 126 -18.49 -0.43 -7.26
N GLY A 127 -17.72 0.63 -6.91
CA GLY A 127 -16.72 0.58 -5.83
C GLY A 127 -15.55 -0.38 -6.09
N ARG A 128 -15.30 -0.72 -7.36
CA ARG A 128 -14.37 -1.80 -7.78
C ARG A 128 -12.91 -1.40 -7.81
N LEU A 129 -12.60 -0.11 -7.80
CA LEU A 129 -11.23 0.37 -7.62
C LEU A 129 -10.91 0.36 -6.12
N SER A 130 -9.71 -0.07 -5.75
CA SER A 130 -9.21 -0.01 -4.37
C SER A 130 -8.31 1.22 -4.26
N GLU A 131 -8.73 2.20 -3.46
CA GLU A 131 -7.91 3.39 -3.18
C GLU A 131 -7.64 3.55 -1.69
N LEU A 132 -6.49 4.16 -1.40
CA LEU A 132 -5.94 4.33 -0.05
C LEU A 132 -6.83 5.24 0.81
N ALA A 133 -7.20 4.76 2.01
CA ALA A 133 -8.00 5.50 2.98
C ALA A 133 -7.40 5.57 4.41
N ARG A 134 -6.44 4.71 4.73
CA ARG A 134 -5.51 4.86 5.87
C ARG A 134 -4.19 4.20 5.50
N CYS A 135 -3.07 4.77 5.90
CA CYS A 135 -1.78 4.11 5.87
C CYS A 135 -1.14 4.17 7.25
N SER A 136 -0.60 3.05 7.70
CA SER A 136 0.21 2.94 8.91
C SER A 136 1.62 2.51 8.53
N VAL A 137 2.64 3.15 9.12
CA VAL A 137 4.05 2.79 8.98
C VAL A 137 4.67 2.71 10.38
N VAL A 138 5.40 1.62 10.64
CA VAL A 138 6.12 1.38 11.90
C VAL A 138 7.63 1.23 11.66
N ASN A 139 8.44 1.52 12.68
CA ASN A 139 9.88 1.23 12.68
C ASN A 139 10.16 -0.29 12.85
N TYR A 140 11.43 -0.65 13.04
CA TYR A 140 11.85 -2.03 13.29
C TYR A 140 11.34 -2.55 14.64
N GLU A 141 11.33 -1.71 15.66
CA GLU A 141 10.92 -2.01 17.03
C GLU A 141 9.42 -2.35 17.12
N GLY A 142 8.58 -1.65 16.35
CA GLY A 142 7.11 -1.75 16.31
C GLY A 142 6.39 -0.42 16.58
N ASP A 143 7.11 0.67 16.84
CA ASP A 143 6.56 1.99 17.12
C ASP A 143 5.97 2.65 15.87
N VAL A 144 4.83 3.32 16.02
CA VAL A 144 4.14 4.04 14.93
C VAL A 144 4.89 5.33 14.60
N ILE A 145 5.48 5.36 13.41
CA ILE A 145 6.15 6.55 12.84
C ILE A 145 5.25 7.32 11.87
N TYR A 146 4.15 6.70 11.42
CA TYR A 146 3.09 7.33 10.63
C TYR A 146 1.79 6.54 10.81
N ASP A 147 0.69 7.23 11.13
CA ASP A 147 -0.68 6.70 10.97
C ASP A 147 -1.57 7.88 10.59
N LYS A 148 -2.13 7.87 9.38
CA LYS A 148 -3.05 8.91 8.90
C LYS A 148 -4.15 8.32 8.04
N TYR A 149 -5.36 8.83 8.24
CA TYR A 149 -6.46 8.69 7.29
C TYR A 149 -6.18 9.53 6.04
N VAL A 150 -6.51 8.98 4.88
CA VAL A 150 -6.24 9.54 3.56
C VAL A 150 -7.56 9.71 2.82
N GLN A 151 -7.74 10.84 2.14
CA GLN A 151 -8.89 11.10 1.27
C GLN A 151 -8.52 10.65 -0.16
N PRO A 152 -9.17 9.61 -0.72
CA PRO A 152 -8.97 9.15 -2.10
C PRO A 152 -9.20 10.25 -3.14
N GLU A 153 -8.62 10.06 -4.33
CA GLU A 153 -8.75 11.00 -5.45
C GLU A 153 -10.11 10.90 -6.15
N LEU A 154 -10.77 9.73 -6.08
CA LEU A 154 -12.14 9.53 -6.58
C LEU A 154 -13.16 9.43 -5.42
N PRO A 155 -14.45 9.75 -5.66
CA PRO A 155 -15.50 9.58 -4.65
C PRO A 155 -15.61 8.14 -4.13
N ILE A 156 -15.75 8.02 -2.81
CA ILE A 156 -15.96 6.74 -2.12
C ILE A 156 -17.40 6.27 -2.36
N VAL A 157 -17.51 5.07 -2.93
CA VAL A 157 -18.79 4.38 -3.20
C VAL A 157 -19.06 3.31 -2.15
N ASP A 158 -18.02 2.61 -1.68
CA ASP A 158 -18.08 1.64 -0.59
C ASP A 158 -16.93 1.88 0.39
N TYR A 159 -17.25 1.98 1.69
CA TYR A 159 -16.23 2.13 2.74
C TYR A 159 -15.52 0.82 3.08
N ARG A 160 -16.09 -0.34 2.70
CA ARG A 160 -15.54 -1.67 3.00
C ARG A 160 -15.31 -1.94 4.50
N THR A 161 -16.00 -1.22 5.39
CA THR A 161 -15.71 -1.10 6.83
C THR A 161 -15.52 -2.42 7.57
N ARG A 162 -16.28 -3.47 7.19
CA ARG A 162 -16.14 -4.84 7.75
C ARG A 162 -14.78 -5.51 7.50
N TRP A 163 -13.97 -4.94 6.62
CA TRP A 163 -12.56 -5.28 6.37
C TRP A 163 -11.67 -4.11 6.73
N SER A 164 -11.93 -2.91 6.20
CA SER A 164 -10.99 -1.77 6.23
C SER A 164 -10.99 -0.94 7.53
N GLY A 165 -11.99 -1.14 8.39
CA GLY A 165 -12.27 -0.28 9.54
C GLY A 165 -12.62 1.18 9.22
N ILE A 166 -12.61 1.60 7.94
CA ILE A 166 -12.83 2.99 7.56
C ILE A 166 -14.31 3.35 7.64
N THR A 167 -14.61 4.52 8.20
CA THR A 167 -15.95 5.10 8.28
C THR A 167 -16.00 6.48 7.63
N ARG A 168 -17.20 6.96 7.29
CA ARG A 168 -17.42 8.35 6.84
C ARG A 168 -16.92 9.40 7.85
N GLN A 169 -16.86 9.07 9.14
CA GLN A 169 -16.35 9.97 10.17
C GLN A 169 -14.83 10.19 10.02
N HIS A 170 -14.06 9.16 9.65
CA HIS A 170 -12.60 9.25 9.51
C HIS A 170 -12.19 10.18 8.36
N MET A 171 -13.03 10.27 7.31
CA MET A 171 -12.80 11.15 6.16
C MET A 171 -12.93 12.65 6.49
N LYS A 172 -13.53 13.03 7.63
CA LYS A 172 -13.61 14.44 8.07
C LYS A 172 -12.26 15.02 8.49
N SER A 173 -11.30 14.17 8.84
CA SER A 173 -9.95 14.53 9.28
C SER A 173 -8.88 13.86 8.41
N ALA A 174 -9.25 13.38 7.22
CA ALA A 174 -8.34 12.70 6.31
C ALA A 174 -7.57 13.71 5.44
N ILE A 175 -6.27 13.48 5.26
CA ILE A 175 -5.43 14.36 4.43
C ILE A 175 -5.54 13.98 2.94
N PRO A 176 -5.38 14.92 1.99
CA PRO A 176 -5.46 14.61 0.56
C PRO A 176 -4.43 13.57 0.13
N PHE A 177 -4.82 12.66 -0.78
CA PHE A 177 -3.96 11.57 -1.27
C PHE A 177 -2.54 12.01 -1.66
N LYS A 178 -2.39 13.13 -2.38
CA LYS A 178 -1.05 13.65 -2.79
C LYS A 178 -0.16 14.03 -1.60
N ALA A 179 -0.73 14.59 -0.53
CA ALA A 179 0.02 14.95 0.67
C ALA A 179 0.48 13.67 1.42
N ALA A 180 -0.45 12.73 1.63
CA ALA A 180 -0.14 11.43 2.23
C ALA A 180 0.93 10.68 1.44
N GLN A 181 0.78 10.62 0.11
CA GLN A 181 1.74 9.99 -0.79
C GLN A 181 3.14 10.62 -0.65
N ALA A 182 3.25 11.95 -0.64
CA ALA A 182 4.54 12.63 -0.48
C ALA A 182 5.20 12.35 0.89
N GLU A 183 4.42 12.36 1.98
CA GLU A 183 4.91 12.04 3.32
C GLU A 183 5.37 10.58 3.44
N ILE A 184 4.55 9.63 2.98
CA ILE A 184 4.85 8.19 3.01
C ILE A 184 6.08 7.88 2.16
N LEU A 185 6.17 8.40 0.94
CA LEU A 185 7.35 8.16 0.08
C LEU A 185 8.64 8.79 0.63
N LYS A 186 8.55 9.88 1.40
CA LYS A 186 9.69 10.44 2.15
C LYS A 186 10.16 9.47 3.26
N ILE A 187 9.25 8.74 3.90
CA ILE A 187 9.58 7.74 4.93
C ILE A 187 10.15 6.46 4.30
N LEU A 188 9.55 5.95 3.22
CA LEU A 188 9.99 4.74 2.52
C LEU A 188 11.30 4.93 1.73
N LYS A 189 11.75 6.18 1.51
CA LYS A 189 13.00 6.47 0.79
C LYS A 189 14.19 5.82 1.49
N ASP A 190 14.95 5.06 0.71
CA ASP A 190 16.17 4.35 1.12
C ASP A 190 16.00 3.38 2.30
N LYS A 191 14.77 2.93 2.57
CA LYS A 191 14.46 1.84 3.49
C LYS A 191 14.42 0.48 2.79
N ILE A 192 14.44 -0.57 3.61
CA ILE A 192 13.82 -1.85 3.31
C ILE A 192 12.40 -1.80 3.87
N VAL A 193 11.41 -2.19 3.07
CA VAL A 193 9.99 -2.11 3.43
C VAL A 193 9.41 -3.51 3.56
N VAL A 194 8.94 -3.81 4.77
CA VAL A 194 8.26 -5.04 5.18
C VAL A 194 6.74 -4.86 5.04
N GLY A 195 6.01 -5.93 4.73
CA GLY A 195 4.55 -5.93 4.74
C GLY A 195 3.96 -7.31 4.48
N HIS A 196 2.66 -7.40 4.26
CA HIS A 196 1.98 -8.67 3.99
C HIS A 196 1.07 -8.57 2.77
N ALA A 197 1.42 -9.28 1.69
CA ALA A 197 0.81 -9.09 0.36
C ALA A 197 0.97 -7.63 -0.15
N ILE A 198 2.10 -7.00 0.20
CA ILE A 198 2.46 -5.57 0.06
C ILE A 198 2.30 -4.96 -1.36
N HIS A 199 2.10 -5.80 -2.37
CA HIS A 199 1.77 -5.36 -3.72
C HIS A 199 0.41 -4.63 -3.81
N ASN A 200 -0.51 -4.89 -2.89
CA ASN A 200 -1.80 -4.18 -2.81
C ASN A 200 -1.61 -2.75 -2.31
N ASP A 201 -0.81 -2.58 -1.26
CA ASP A 201 -0.42 -1.33 -0.62
C ASP A 201 0.30 -0.42 -1.61
N PHE A 202 1.33 -0.96 -2.29
CA PHE A 202 2.05 -0.23 -3.34
C PHE A 202 1.15 0.15 -4.52
N GLN A 203 0.16 -0.68 -4.87
CA GLN A 203 -0.84 -0.33 -5.89
C GLN A 203 -1.77 0.81 -5.41
N ALA A 204 -2.25 0.77 -4.17
CA ALA A 204 -3.09 1.81 -3.59
C ALA A 204 -2.33 3.15 -3.41
N LEU A 205 -1.04 3.08 -3.06
CA LEU A 205 -0.08 4.20 -3.02
C LEU A 205 0.38 4.68 -4.40
N LYS A 206 0.00 4.00 -5.48
CA LYS A 206 0.38 4.31 -6.87
C LYS A 206 1.92 4.40 -7.02
N TYR A 207 2.64 3.49 -6.35
CA TYR A 207 4.10 3.49 -6.17
C TYR A 207 4.75 2.14 -6.55
N PHE A 208 6.06 2.18 -6.85
CA PHE A 208 6.88 1.00 -7.11
C PHE A 208 8.13 1.04 -6.23
N HIS A 209 8.16 0.23 -5.16
CA HIS A 209 9.35 0.06 -4.34
C HIS A 209 10.36 -0.89 -5.00
N PRO A 210 11.69 -0.71 -4.82
CA PRO A 210 12.69 -1.64 -5.34
C PRO A 210 12.51 -3.06 -4.78
N LYS A 211 12.61 -4.07 -5.65
CA LYS A 211 12.36 -5.48 -5.30
C LYS A 211 13.41 -6.02 -4.33
N ASP A 212 14.66 -5.62 -4.51
CA ASP A 212 15.80 -5.85 -3.62
C ASP A 212 15.62 -5.24 -2.21
N ARG A 213 14.64 -4.34 -2.05
CA ARG A 213 14.29 -3.68 -0.77
C ARG A 213 12.89 -4.04 -0.25
N THR A 214 12.16 -4.94 -0.92
CA THR A 214 10.81 -5.36 -0.51
C THR A 214 10.84 -6.69 0.26
N ARG A 215 10.17 -6.78 1.43
CA ARG A 215 10.02 -7.99 2.27
C ARG A 215 8.53 -8.33 2.41
N ASP A 216 7.99 -9.12 1.48
CA ASP A 216 6.59 -9.56 1.50
C ASP A 216 6.42 -10.87 2.32
N THR A 217 5.95 -10.75 3.55
CA THR A 217 5.77 -11.87 4.50
C THR A 217 4.74 -12.91 4.02
N SER A 218 3.87 -12.58 3.07
CA SER A 218 2.90 -13.55 2.49
C SER A 218 3.56 -14.55 1.52
N ARG A 219 4.82 -14.32 1.13
CA ARG A 219 5.49 -15.01 0.01
C ARG A 219 6.80 -15.73 0.40
N ILE A 220 7.26 -15.61 1.63
CA ILE A 220 8.54 -16.18 2.09
C ILE A 220 8.35 -17.64 2.57
N PRO A 221 9.01 -18.64 1.94
CA PRO A 221 8.86 -20.05 2.33
C PRO A 221 9.21 -20.37 3.79
N VAL A 222 10.14 -19.62 4.37
CA VAL A 222 10.65 -19.83 5.74
C VAL A 222 9.56 -19.66 6.81
N LEU A 223 8.66 -18.67 6.66
CA LEU A 223 7.56 -18.49 7.62
C LEU A 223 6.57 -19.67 7.56
N ASN A 224 6.24 -20.15 6.36
CA ASN A 224 5.39 -21.32 6.19
C ASN A 224 6.02 -22.58 6.82
N GLN A 225 7.32 -22.81 6.58
CA GLN A 225 8.07 -23.92 7.17
C GLN A 225 8.02 -23.89 8.71
N ARG A 226 8.35 -22.75 9.33
CA ARG A 226 8.33 -22.60 10.80
C ARG A 226 6.92 -22.69 11.38
N ALA A 227 5.88 -22.34 10.61
CA ALA A 227 4.49 -22.44 11.03
C ALA A 227 3.90 -23.86 10.87
N GLY A 228 4.64 -24.82 10.30
CA GLY A 228 4.11 -26.15 9.95
C GLY A 228 3.13 -26.14 8.78
N LEU A 229 3.19 -25.12 7.91
CA LEU A 229 2.24 -24.86 6.83
C LEU A 229 2.82 -25.18 5.44
N PRO A 230 1.97 -25.44 4.41
CA PRO A 230 2.44 -25.78 3.08
C PRO A 230 3.37 -24.72 2.48
N VAL A 231 4.64 -25.10 2.28
CA VAL A 231 5.76 -24.19 1.98
C VAL A 231 5.49 -23.19 0.84
N ARG A 232 4.75 -23.60 -0.19
CA ARG A 232 4.44 -22.79 -1.39
C ARG A 232 3.06 -22.10 -1.36
N ALA A 233 2.31 -22.17 -0.26
CA ALA A 233 1.02 -21.52 -0.14
C ALA A 233 1.15 -20.02 0.22
N SER A 234 0.24 -19.19 -0.28
CA SER A 234 0.02 -17.86 0.26
C SER A 234 -0.79 -18.00 1.54
N VAL A 235 -0.16 -17.78 2.70
CA VAL A 235 -0.80 -17.87 4.01
C VAL A 235 -1.16 -16.47 4.49
N SER A 236 -2.35 -16.29 5.07
CA SER A 236 -2.80 -14.99 5.59
C SER A 236 -2.05 -14.57 6.86
N LEU A 237 -1.87 -13.27 7.04
CA LEU A 237 -1.23 -12.65 8.20
C LEU A 237 -1.78 -13.20 9.53
N LYS A 238 -3.11 -13.28 9.65
CA LYS A 238 -3.83 -13.83 10.80
C LYS A 238 -3.52 -15.30 11.09
N SER A 239 -3.23 -16.09 10.06
CA SER A 239 -2.79 -17.48 10.24
C SER A 239 -1.34 -17.55 10.69
N LEU A 240 -0.43 -16.78 10.07
CA LEU A 240 0.98 -16.72 10.49
C LEU A 240 1.12 -16.22 11.93
N ALA A 241 0.42 -15.13 12.28
CA ALA A 241 0.38 -14.58 13.64
C ALA A 241 -0.08 -15.61 14.67
N ARG A 242 -1.11 -16.41 14.36
CA ARG A 242 -1.60 -17.47 15.26
C ARG A 242 -0.60 -18.60 15.46
N HIS A 243 0.12 -19.03 14.43
CA HIS A 243 1.07 -20.15 14.55
C HIS A 243 2.43 -19.74 15.12
N LEU A 244 2.94 -18.56 14.75
CA LEU A 244 4.32 -18.14 15.02
C LEU A 244 4.45 -17.16 16.18
N LEU A 245 3.49 -16.24 16.33
CA LEU A 245 3.50 -15.21 17.38
C LEU A 245 2.51 -15.52 18.51
N GLN A 246 1.71 -16.58 18.38
CA GLN A 246 0.60 -16.95 19.26
C GLN A 246 -0.48 -15.86 19.40
N LYS A 247 -0.47 -14.84 18.54
CA LYS A 247 -1.36 -13.67 18.56
C LYS A 247 -2.67 -13.93 17.81
N LYS A 248 -3.76 -13.29 18.28
CA LYS A 248 -5.08 -13.28 17.63
C LYS A 248 -5.40 -11.87 17.13
N ILE A 249 -4.91 -11.55 15.93
CA ILE A 249 -5.14 -10.25 15.27
C ILE A 249 -6.50 -10.17 14.55
N GLN A 250 -6.89 -8.97 14.12
CA GLN A 250 -8.08 -8.69 13.32
C GLN A 250 -9.34 -9.23 14.01
N VAL A 251 -9.51 -8.95 15.30
CA VAL A 251 -10.58 -9.49 16.15
C VAL A 251 -11.75 -8.53 16.33
N GLY A 252 -12.97 -9.07 16.27
CA GLY A 252 -14.22 -8.30 16.37
C GLY A 252 -14.83 -7.93 15.02
N SER A 253 -15.78 -7.00 15.04
CA SER A 253 -16.63 -6.62 13.89
C SER A 253 -16.33 -5.25 13.30
N LYS A 254 -15.34 -4.52 13.84
CA LYS A 254 -15.03 -3.13 13.49
C LYS A 254 -14.13 -2.98 12.25
N GLY A 255 -13.79 -4.07 11.56
CA GLY A 255 -12.74 -4.09 10.54
C GLY A 255 -11.36 -4.36 11.14
N HIS A 256 -10.33 -4.22 10.31
CA HIS A 256 -8.92 -4.40 10.65
C HIS A 256 -8.33 -3.09 11.21
N SER A 257 -7.03 -3.14 11.52
CA SER A 257 -6.25 -1.93 11.82
C SER A 257 -4.85 -2.10 11.26
N SER A 258 -4.53 -1.36 10.20
CA SER A 258 -3.19 -1.32 9.60
C SER A 258 -2.03 -1.08 10.59
N VAL A 259 -2.25 -0.51 11.77
CA VAL A 259 -1.22 -0.49 12.84
C VAL A 259 -0.94 -1.90 13.37
N GLU A 260 -1.97 -2.68 13.72
CA GLU A 260 -1.84 -4.08 14.17
C GLU A 260 -1.24 -4.96 13.07
N ASP A 261 -1.69 -4.78 11.83
CA ASP A 261 -1.24 -5.58 10.70
C ASP A 261 0.22 -5.24 10.29
N ALA A 262 0.62 -3.96 10.28
CA ALA A 262 2.01 -3.55 10.03
C ALA A 262 2.97 -4.00 11.15
N GLN A 263 2.57 -3.85 12.43
CA GLN A 263 3.34 -4.37 13.58
C GLN A 263 3.54 -5.89 13.46
N THR A 264 2.47 -6.62 13.15
CA THR A 264 2.52 -8.08 12.99
C THR A 264 3.40 -8.49 11.81
N ALA A 265 3.39 -7.74 10.70
CA ALA A 265 4.30 -7.99 9.58
C ALA A 265 5.77 -7.77 9.96
N MET A 266 6.10 -6.74 10.76
CA MET A 266 7.46 -6.52 11.28
C MET A 266 7.89 -7.63 12.25
N GLU A 267 7.02 -8.05 13.17
CA GLU A 267 7.30 -9.16 14.10
C GLU A 267 7.56 -10.48 13.35
N LEU A 268 6.73 -10.81 12.36
CA LEU A 268 6.95 -11.99 11.51
C LEU A 268 8.26 -11.89 10.74
N TYR A 269 8.62 -10.71 10.20
CA TYR A 269 9.92 -10.52 9.56
C TYR A 269 11.07 -10.78 10.54
N ARG A 270 11.03 -10.18 11.74
CA ARG A 270 12.09 -10.30 12.76
C ARG A 270 12.32 -11.74 13.25
N LEU A 271 11.30 -12.60 13.23
CA LEU A 271 11.49 -14.04 13.49
C LEU A 271 12.44 -14.72 12.48
N VAL A 272 12.45 -14.28 11.22
CA VAL A 272 13.18 -14.94 10.11
C VAL A 272 14.30 -14.08 9.51
N GLU A 273 14.45 -12.83 9.94
CA GLU A 273 15.36 -11.80 9.40
C GLU A 273 16.77 -12.35 9.08
N VAL A 274 17.46 -12.92 10.08
CA VAL A 274 18.83 -13.42 9.92
C VAL A 274 18.93 -14.47 8.80
N GLN A 275 17.93 -15.33 8.69
CA GLN A 275 17.87 -16.36 7.64
C GLN A 275 17.53 -15.73 6.28
N TRP A 276 16.50 -14.86 6.22
CA TRP A 276 16.03 -14.23 4.99
C TRP A 276 17.11 -13.33 4.37
N GLU A 277 17.75 -12.46 5.15
CA GLU A 277 18.81 -11.58 4.64
C GLU A 277 20.07 -12.37 4.24
N THR A 278 20.37 -13.50 4.90
CA THR A 278 21.46 -14.40 4.50
C THR A 278 21.15 -15.13 3.18
N GLU A 279 19.92 -15.64 3.02
CA GLU A 279 19.47 -16.27 1.77
C GLU A 279 19.47 -15.26 0.61
N LEU A 280 19.01 -14.02 0.84
CA LEU A 280 19.07 -12.93 -0.12
C LEU A 280 20.52 -12.59 -0.51
N ALA A 281 21.42 -12.40 0.46
CA ALA A 281 22.82 -12.08 0.22
C ALA A 281 23.54 -13.17 -0.59
N ARG A 282 23.17 -14.44 -0.43
CA ARG A 282 23.70 -15.58 -1.21
C ARG A 282 23.08 -15.71 -2.61
N SER A 283 21.90 -15.12 -2.83
CA SER A 283 21.18 -15.15 -4.12
C SER A 283 21.57 -14.01 -5.07
N LEU A 284 22.17 -12.94 -4.55
CA LEU A 284 22.66 -11.81 -5.34
C LEU A 284 24.04 -12.15 -5.93
N PRO A 285 24.32 -11.78 -7.19
CA PRO A 285 25.67 -11.87 -7.73
C PRO A 285 26.62 -10.96 -6.94
N PRO A 286 27.92 -11.28 -6.85
CA PRO A 286 28.90 -10.40 -6.22
C PRO A 286 28.82 -9.00 -6.83
N ARG A 287 28.64 -7.98 -5.99
CA ARG A 287 28.70 -6.59 -6.43
C ARG A 287 30.12 -6.37 -7.01
N PRO A 288 30.27 -5.86 -8.25
CA PRO A 288 31.60 -5.53 -8.76
C PRO A 288 32.29 -4.56 -7.79
N PRO A 289 33.62 -4.64 -7.65
CA PRO A 289 34.36 -3.71 -6.80
C PRO A 289 34.00 -2.28 -7.21
N SER A 290 33.75 -1.42 -6.23
CA SER A 290 33.56 0.00 -6.52
C SER A 290 34.87 0.50 -7.14
N PRO A 291 34.83 1.25 -8.27
CA PRO A 291 36.05 1.76 -8.87
C PRO A 291 36.80 2.58 -7.82
N VAL A 292 38.09 2.27 -7.65
CA VAL A 292 38.96 3.01 -6.74
C VAL A 292 39.00 4.44 -7.25
N THR A 293 38.38 5.34 -6.50
CA THR A 293 38.30 6.76 -6.81
C THR A 293 39.61 7.40 -6.33
N ASP A 294 40.65 7.18 -7.13
CA ASP A 294 41.96 7.79 -6.92
C ASP A 294 41.78 9.32 -6.99
N PRO A 295 42.09 10.09 -5.92
CA PRO A 295 41.67 11.49 -5.79
C PRO A 295 42.42 12.46 -6.73
N THR A 296 43.24 11.95 -7.64
CA THR A 296 44.08 12.68 -8.60
C THR A 296 43.64 12.51 -10.05
N THR A 297 42.62 11.71 -10.37
CA THR A 297 42.13 11.56 -11.74
C THR A 297 41.29 12.79 -12.13
N ASP A 298 41.94 13.72 -12.84
CA ASP A 298 41.35 14.98 -13.30
C ASP A 298 40.08 14.79 -14.16
N SER A 299 39.14 15.72 -14.03
CA SER A 299 37.76 15.59 -14.55
C SER A 299 37.62 15.81 -16.06
N ASN A 300 38.73 15.90 -16.80
CA ASN A 300 38.77 16.28 -18.21
C ASN A 300 38.80 15.09 -19.20
N GLN A 301 39.04 13.85 -18.75
CA GLN A 301 39.22 12.68 -19.64
C GLN A 301 37.90 11.94 -19.99
N TYR A 302 36.74 12.55 -19.75
CA TYR A 302 35.40 11.98 -20.02
C TYR A 302 34.72 12.61 -21.26
N MET A 303 35.51 12.95 -22.30
CA MET A 303 35.02 13.51 -23.57
C MET A 303 35.63 12.84 -24.83
N ASP A 304 36.57 11.89 -24.69
CA ASP A 304 37.26 11.21 -25.80
C ASP A 304 36.55 9.91 -26.28
N ASP A 305 35.21 9.92 -26.29
CA ASP A 305 34.40 8.80 -26.81
C ASP A 305 34.49 8.73 -28.35
N ARG A 306 35.59 8.13 -28.84
CA ARG A 306 35.87 7.86 -30.27
C ARG A 306 34.99 6.74 -30.83
N TYR A 307 33.67 6.92 -30.76
CA TYR A 307 32.67 5.99 -31.30
C TYR A 307 31.55 6.69 -32.09
N TRP A 308 31.85 7.84 -32.70
CA TRP A 308 30.98 8.49 -33.68
C TRP A 308 31.60 8.45 -35.09
N PRO A 309 30.92 7.88 -36.10
CA PRO A 309 31.42 7.90 -37.49
C PRO A 309 31.47 9.34 -38.03
N THR A 310 32.64 9.78 -38.49
CA THR A 310 32.87 11.11 -39.07
C THR A 310 32.14 11.35 -40.39
N ASP A 311 31.78 10.27 -41.10
CA ASP A 311 31.29 10.30 -42.48
C ASP A 311 29.89 10.94 -42.64
N LEU A 312 29.21 11.24 -41.52
CA LEU A 312 27.89 11.88 -41.50
C LEU A 312 27.92 13.42 -41.46
N MET A 313 29.09 14.06 -41.42
CA MET A 313 29.22 15.53 -41.40
C MET A 313 29.64 16.15 -42.74
N ALA A 314 29.79 15.35 -43.80
CA ALA A 314 30.29 15.77 -45.10
C ALA A 314 29.22 15.76 -46.21
N SER A 315 28.03 16.32 -45.96
CA SER A 315 26.96 16.49 -46.97
C SER A 315 25.93 17.57 -46.64
N SER A 316 26.35 18.84 -46.60
CA SER A 316 25.48 19.99 -46.95
C SER A 316 26.30 21.25 -47.26
N LEU A 317 26.73 21.37 -48.52
CA LEU A 317 27.00 22.64 -49.21
C LEU A 317 26.00 22.74 -50.38
#